data_AF-A0A3D1MA96-F1
#
_entry.id   AF-A0A3D1MA96-F1
#
_cell.length_a   1.000
_cell.length_b   1.000
_cell.length_c   1.000
_cell.angle_alpha   90.00
_cell.angle_beta   90.00
_cell.angle_gamma   90.00
#
_symmetry.space_group_name_H-M   'P 1'
#
loop_
_entity.id
_entity.type
_entity.pdbx_description
1 polymer ?
#
loop_
_entity_poly.entity_id
_entity_poly.type
_entity_poly.pdbx_seq_one_letter_code
_entity_poly.pdbx_strand_id
1 'polypeptide(L)'
;MSFSILEYVLLDAPGAPVKQALLDSGICKNVEGAYNDGTLQPFFSIIAQNANEKDKDRFLSIIRDTLEKLTVSGIPKKALYSGINYYEFRFREADYASFPKGLFYVLDMFDSWLYDWKKPFDYLKELQVFETLKQKAQTNYFEQLIRKWLLQNPHAAVVTLVPKRGLAAEQDARTARRLAEKKASLTPDQISEIIK
;
A
#
# COMPACT_ATOMS: atom_id res chain seq x y z
N MET A 1 -5.33 7.45 -7.75
CA MET A 1 -6.80 7.23 -7.76
C MET A 1 -7.30 5.87 -8.30
N SER A 2 -7.15 5.48 -9.58
CA SER A 2 -7.77 4.20 -10.07
C SER A 2 -7.35 2.97 -9.27
N PHE A 3 -6.07 2.88 -8.88
CA PHE A 3 -5.58 1.79 -8.04
C PHE A 3 -5.99 1.94 -6.57
N SER A 4 -6.17 3.15 -6.06
CA SER A 4 -6.77 3.40 -4.74
C SER A 4 -8.18 2.84 -4.68
N ILE A 5 -8.98 3.02 -5.74
CA ILE A 5 -10.32 2.40 -5.85
C ILE A 5 -10.22 0.87 -5.96
N LEU A 6 -9.26 0.33 -6.71
CA LEU A 6 -9.06 -1.13 -6.77
C LEU A 6 -8.68 -1.70 -5.42
N GLU A 7 -7.76 -1.04 -4.70
CA GLU A 7 -7.33 -1.40 -3.36
C GLU A 7 -8.57 -1.49 -2.45
N TYR A 8 -9.35 -0.41 -2.38
CA TYR A 8 -10.57 -0.39 -1.59
C TYR A 8 -11.55 -1.51 -1.98
N VAL A 9 -11.81 -1.69 -3.28
CA VAL A 9 -12.80 -2.68 -3.75
C VAL A 9 -12.33 -4.12 -3.52
N LEU A 10 -11.03 -4.39 -3.63
CA LEU A 10 -10.47 -5.72 -3.51
C LEU A 10 -10.20 -6.12 -2.05
N LEU A 11 -9.93 -5.15 -1.17
CA LEU A 11 -9.38 -5.39 0.16
C LEU A 11 -10.14 -4.70 1.31
N ASP A 12 -10.69 -3.49 1.15
CA ASP A 12 -11.26 -2.75 2.30
C ASP A 12 -12.78 -2.73 2.38
N ALA A 13 -13.47 -2.75 1.24
CA ALA A 13 -14.92 -2.73 1.20
C ALA A 13 -15.51 -3.92 1.99
N PRO A 14 -16.68 -3.76 2.65
CA PRO A 14 -17.36 -4.90 3.25
C PRO A 14 -17.63 -6.00 2.21
N GLY A 15 -17.10 -7.21 2.47
CA GLY A 15 -17.17 -8.33 1.53
C GLY A 15 -16.21 -8.23 0.34
N ALA A 16 -15.14 -7.44 0.46
CA ALA A 16 -14.13 -7.32 -0.58
C ALA A 16 -13.52 -8.69 -0.93
N PRO A 17 -13.47 -9.06 -2.23
CA PRO A 17 -13.32 -10.45 -2.66
C PRO A 17 -11.96 -11.03 -2.31
N VAL A 18 -10.86 -10.27 -2.43
CA VAL A 18 -9.51 -10.79 -2.14
C VAL A 18 -9.32 -10.97 -0.64
N LYS A 19 -9.73 -9.98 0.16
CA LYS A 19 -9.71 -10.09 1.62
C LYS A 19 -10.56 -11.25 2.12
N GLN A 20 -11.79 -11.37 1.62
CA GLN A 20 -12.71 -12.42 2.02
C GLN A 20 -12.15 -13.81 1.67
N ALA A 21 -11.66 -14.02 0.45
CA ALA A 21 -11.09 -15.30 0.04
C ALA A 21 -9.87 -15.72 0.89
N LEU A 22 -9.02 -14.76 1.25
CA LEU A 22 -7.86 -15.00 2.12
C LEU A 22 -8.29 -15.36 3.55
N LEU A 23 -9.25 -14.63 4.13
CA LEU A 23 -9.78 -14.91 5.47
C LEU A 23 -10.50 -16.27 5.52
N ASP A 24 -11.35 -16.57 4.53
CA ASP A 24 -12.12 -17.82 4.44
C ASP A 24 -11.21 -19.05 4.29
N SER A 25 -10.02 -18.88 3.69
CA SER A 25 -9.06 -19.98 3.53
C SER A 25 -8.43 -20.45 4.85
N GLY A 26 -8.52 -19.63 5.91
CA GLY A 26 -7.97 -19.91 7.23
C GLY A 26 -6.45 -19.76 7.37
N ILE A 27 -5.75 -19.27 6.35
CA ILE A 27 -4.27 -19.16 6.37
C ILE A 27 -3.74 -17.94 7.13
N CYS A 28 -4.60 -16.97 7.45
CA CYS A 28 -4.26 -15.73 8.14
C CYS A 28 -5.42 -15.26 9.04
N LYS A 29 -5.15 -14.30 9.92
CA LYS A 29 -6.19 -13.68 10.78
C LYS A 29 -6.56 -12.26 10.38
N ASN A 30 -5.69 -11.59 9.64
CA ASN A 30 -5.92 -10.25 9.14
C ASN A 30 -5.30 -10.10 7.75
N VAL A 31 -5.93 -9.26 6.92
CA VAL A 31 -5.48 -8.91 5.58
C VAL A 31 -5.62 -7.41 5.39
N GLU A 32 -4.56 -6.80 4.91
CA GLU A 32 -4.47 -5.37 4.60
C GLU A 32 -4.04 -5.18 3.16
N GLY A 33 -4.65 -4.19 2.50
CA GLY A 33 -4.23 -3.66 1.23
C GLY A 33 -3.53 -2.33 1.40
N ALA A 34 -2.60 -2.03 0.50
CA ALA A 34 -2.11 -0.67 0.37
C ALA A 34 -1.68 -0.41 -1.08
N TYR A 35 -2.14 0.73 -1.61
CA TYR A 35 -1.60 1.34 -2.81
C TYR A 35 -0.80 2.57 -2.40
N ASN A 36 0.51 2.53 -2.64
CA ASN A 36 1.45 3.57 -2.24
C ASN A 36 1.78 4.43 -3.46
N ASP A 37 1.28 5.66 -3.52
CA ASP A 37 1.44 6.59 -4.65
C ASP A 37 2.26 7.85 -4.37
N GLY A 38 2.74 8.05 -3.14
CA GLY A 38 3.68 9.15 -2.79
C GLY A 38 5.13 8.96 -3.26
N THR A 39 5.38 8.02 -4.18
CA THR A 39 6.72 7.73 -4.73
C THR A 39 6.72 7.80 -6.25
N LEU A 40 7.90 8.01 -6.85
CA LEU A 40 8.05 8.13 -8.32
C LEU A 40 7.40 6.97 -9.09
N GLN A 41 7.48 5.75 -8.53
CA GLN A 41 6.87 4.55 -9.08
C GLN A 41 5.94 3.93 -8.03
N PRO A 42 4.62 4.18 -8.14
CA PRO A 42 3.66 3.62 -7.21
C PRO A 42 3.65 2.08 -7.22
N PHE A 43 3.29 1.49 -6.10
CA PHE A 43 3.18 0.03 -5.98
C PHE A 43 1.96 -0.38 -5.15
N PHE A 44 1.46 -1.58 -5.46
CA PHE A 44 0.32 -2.20 -4.81
C PHE A 44 0.79 -3.36 -3.94
N SER A 45 0.27 -3.47 -2.72
CA SER A 45 0.63 -4.52 -1.78
C SER A 45 -0.61 -5.16 -1.17
N ILE A 46 -0.52 -6.47 -0.93
CA ILE A 46 -1.50 -7.27 -0.19
C ILE A 46 -0.71 -7.97 0.90
N ILE A 47 -1.13 -7.78 2.14
CA ILE A 47 -0.38 -8.22 3.32
C ILE A 47 -1.29 -9.11 4.15
N ALA A 48 -0.86 -10.34 4.40
CA ALA A 48 -1.50 -11.23 5.37
C ALA A 48 -0.72 -11.23 6.68
N GLN A 49 -1.42 -11.04 7.80
CA GLN A 49 -0.85 -11.08 9.15
C GLN A 49 -1.34 -12.30 9.91
N ASN A 50 -0.52 -12.76 10.87
CA ASN A 50 -0.73 -14.01 11.61
C ASN A 50 -0.90 -15.22 10.66
N ALA A 51 0.01 -15.30 9.68
CA ALA A 51 0.08 -16.37 8.70
C ALA A 51 1.35 -17.21 8.90
N ASN A 52 1.32 -18.48 8.50
CA ASN A 52 2.50 -19.35 8.56
C ASN A 52 3.30 -19.24 7.26
N GLU A 53 4.63 -19.33 7.36
CA GLU A 53 5.53 -19.33 6.20
C GLU A 53 5.18 -20.43 5.18
N LYS A 54 4.79 -21.62 5.66
CA LYS A 54 4.38 -22.75 4.81
C LYS A 54 3.17 -22.46 3.91
N ASP A 55 2.35 -21.47 4.27
CA ASP A 55 1.13 -21.12 3.53
C ASP A 55 1.40 -20.07 2.42
N LYS A 56 2.67 -19.67 2.22
CA LYS A 56 3.08 -18.65 1.22
C LYS A 56 2.53 -18.93 -0.18
N ASP A 57 2.69 -20.15 -0.69
CA ASP A 57 2.26 -20.46 -2.05
C ASP A 57 0.72 -20.47 -2.16
N ARG A 58 0.04 -20.87 -1.08
CA ARG A 58 -1.43 -20.84 -0.99
C ARG A 58 -1.95 -19.40 -0.91
N PHE A 59 -1.25 -18.51 -0.22
CA PHE A 59 -1.55 -17.07 -0.20
C PHE A 59 -1.49 -16.48 -1.62
N LEU A 60 -0.41 -16.78 -2.37
CA LEU A 60 -0.26 -16.31 -3.75
C LEU A 60 -1.32 -16.89 -4.69
N SER A 61 -1.63 -18.18 -4.56
CA SER A 61 -2.63 -18.83 -5.42
C SER A 61 -4.02 -18.25 -5.18
N ILE A 62 -4.43 -18.03 -3.93
CA ILE A 62 -5.75 -17.43 -3.61
C ILE A 62 -5.89 -16.04 -4.20
N ILE A 63 -4.87 -15.19 -4.07
CA ILE A 63 -4.88 -13.85 -4.67
C ILE A 63 -5.01 -13.98 -6.18
N ARG A 64 -4.16 -14.78 -6.81
CA ARG A 64 -4.14 -14.95 -8.26
C ARG A 64 -5.47 -15.47 -8.79
N ASP A 65 -6.00 -16.54 -8.22
CA ASP A 65 -7.26 -17.17 -8.62
C ASP A 65 -8.43 -16.18 -8.46
N THR A 66 -8.44 -15.40 -7.38
CA THR A 66 -9.49 -14.42 -7.12
C THR A 66 -9.45 -13.29 -8.14
N LEU A 67 -8.26 -12.74 -8.42
CA LEU A 67 -8.08 -11.71 -9.42
C LEU A 67 -8.41 -12.22 -10.83
N GLU A 68 -7.96 -13.42 -11.20
CA GLU A 68 -8.27 -14.04 -12.49
C GLU A 68 -9.79 -14.20 -12.68
N LYS A 69 -10.50 -14.73 -11.68
CA LYS A 69 -11.97 -14.81 -11.69
C LYS A 69 -12.61 -13.46 -11.93
N LEU A 70 -12.20 -12.42 -11.20
CA LEU A 70 -12.73 -11.06 -11.36
C LEU A 70 -12.50 -10.50 -12.76
N THR A 71 -11.39 -10.82 -13.42
CA THR A 71 -11.16 -10.38 -14.81
C THR A 71 -12.04 -11.08 -15.85
N VAL A 72 -12.66 -12.21 -15.50
CA VAL A 72 -13.56 -12.98 -16.37
C VAL A 72 -15.02 -12.68 -16.05
N SER A 73 -15.40 -12.70 -14.76
CA SER A 73 -16.77 -12.44 -14.32
C SER A 73 -17.13 -10.96 -14.27
N GLY A 74 -16.12 -10.08 -14.24
CA GLY A 74 -16.28 -8.66 -13.97
C GLY A 74 -16.33 -8.37 -12.46
N ILE A 75 -15.95 -7.14 -12.11
CA ILE A 75 -16.13 -6.58 -10.77
C ILE A 75 -17.57 -6.05 -10.68
N PRO A 76 -18.31 -6.32 -9.59
CA PRO A 76 -19.63 -5.75 -9.41
C PRO A 76 -19.59 -4.22 -9.51
N LYS A 77 -20.32 -3.65 -10.48
CA LYS A 77 -20.35 -2.19 -10.72
C LYS A 77 -20.68 -1.39 -9.46
N LYS A 78 -21.58 -1.92 -8.62
CA LYS A 78 -21.94 -1.31 -7.34
C LYS A 78 -20.74 -1.19 -6.38
N ALA A 79 -19.83 -2.16 -6.38
CA ALA A 79 -18.60 -2.09 -5.59
C ALA A 79 -17.67 -0.99 -6.10
N LEU A 80 -17.46 -0.90 -7.42
CA LEU A 80 -16.68 0.19 -8.05
C LEU A 80 -17.28 1.56 -7.73
N TYR A 81 -18.59 1.74 -7.86
CA TYR A 81 -19.25 2.99 -7.49
C TYR A 81 -19.12 3.31 -6.01
N SER A 82 -19.19 2.31 -5.13
CA SER A 82 -18.97 2.52 -3.70
C SER A 82 -17.56 3.03 -3.43
N GLY A 83 -16.54 2.45 -4.05
CA GLY A 83 -15.15 2.90 -3.90
C GLY A 83 -14.95 4.31 -4.45
N ILE A 84 -15.48 4.60 -5.64
CA ILE A 84 -15.41 5.95 -6.24
C ILE A 84 -16.09 6.98 -5.34
N ASN A 85 -17.32 6.70 -4.88
CA ASN A 85 -18.06 7.63 -4.03
C ASN A 85 -17.40 7.82 -2.66
N TYR A 86 -16.78 6.77 -2.10
CA TYR A 86 -16.02 6.86 -0.86
C TYR A 86 -14.86 7.86 -0.99
N TYR A 87 -14.02 7.72 -2.02
CA TYR A 87 -12.89 8.63 -2.24
C TYR A 87 -13.35 10.04 -2.65
N GLU A 88 -14.40 10.16 -3.48
CA GLU A 88 -14.94 11.47 -3.85
C GLU A 88 -15.49 12.22 -2.62
N PHE A 89 -16.20 11.52 -1.73
CA PHE A 89 -16.71 12.10 -0.50
C PHE A 89 -15.55 12.60 0.38
N ARG A 90 -14.55 11.77 0.63
CA ARG A 90 -13.36 12.15 1.42
C ARG A 90 -12.63 13.35 0.83
N PHE A 91 -12.45 13.37 -0.49
CA PHE A 91 -11.82 14.49 -1.19
C PHE A 91 -12.60 15.79 -1.01
N ARG A 92 -13.95 15.75 -1.13
CA ARG A 92 -14.81 16.94 -1.00
C ARG A 92 -14.91 17.43 0.44
N GLU A 93 -15.03 16.49 1.37
CA GLU A 93 -15.13 16.79 2.80
C GLU A 93 -13.85 17.48 3.28
N ALA A 94 -12.69 16.96 2.83
CA ALA A 94 -11.36 17.41 3.25
C ALA A 94 -11.32 17.59 4.78
N ASP A 95 -11.94 16.65 5.51
CA ASP A 95 -11.93 16.61 6.97
C ASP A 95 -10.68 15.86 7.41
N TYR A 96 -9.78 16.61 8.04
CA TYR A 96 -8.53 16.12 8.59
C TYR A 96 -8.54 16.18 10.12
N ALA A 97 -9.73 16.15 10.72
CA ALA A 97 -9.96 16.24 12.15
C ALA A 97 -9.24 17.45 12.77
N SER A 98 -8.25 17.22 13.64
CA SER A 98 -7.53 18.27 14.36
C SER A 98 -6.42 18.95 13.55
N PHE A 99 -6.13 18.48 12.33
CA PHE A 99 -5.01 18.98 11.55
C PHE A 99 -5.43 20.05 10.53
N PRO A 100 -4.58 21.07 10.27
CA PRO A 100 -4.90 22.11 9.30
C PRO A 100 -5.00 21.59 7.86
N LYS A 101 -6.07 21.92 7.14
CA LYS A 101 -6.26 21.50 5.72
C LYS A 101 -5.10 21.91 4.81
N GLY A 102 -4.53 23.09 5.04
CA GLY A 102 -3.41 23.60 4.25
C GLY A 102 -2.16 22.73 4.32
N LEU A 103 -1.94 22.01 5.43
CA LEU A 103 -0.84 21.05 5.54
C LEU A 103 -1.04 19.88 4.56
N PHE A 104 -2.25 19.28 4.56
CA PHE A 104 -2.55 18.17 3.67
C PHE A 104 -2.52 18.56 2.20
N TYR A 105 -3.03 19.73 1.84
CA TYR A 105 -2.91 20.19 0.45
C TYR A 105 -1.46 20.35 -0.01
N VAL A 106 -0.56 20.80 0.87
CA VAL A 106 0.87 20.86 0.52
C VAL A 106 1.47 19.46 0.36
N LEU A 107 1.08 18.50 1.20
CA LEU A 107 1.50 17.10 1.07
C LEU A 107 0.98 16.49 -0.24
N ASP A 108 -0.31 16.65 -0.55
CA ASP A 108 -0.93 16.18 -1.80
C ASP A 108 -0.24 16.80 -3.03
N MET A 109 0.14 18.08 -2.96
CA MET A 109 0.91 18.72 -4.02
C MET A 109 2.29 18.08 -4.22
N PHE A 110 2.96 17.66 -3.15
CA PHE A 110 4.28 17.03 -3.27
C PHE A 110 4.24 15.67 -3.96
N ASP A 111 3.12 14.95 -3.88
CA ASP A 111 2.96 13.63 -4.51
C ASP A 111 3.03 13.67 -6.05
N SER A 112 2.78 14.83 -6.67
CA SER A 112 3.04 15.05 -8.10
C SER A 112 4.23 15.96 -8.35
N TRP A 113 4.39 17.02 -7.55
CA TRP A 113 5.36 18.08 -7.83
C TRP A 113 6.81 17.59 -7.77
N LEU A 114 7.12 16.66 -6.85
CA LEU A 114 8.46 16.09 -6.70
C LEU A 114 8.92 15.29 -7.95
N TYR A 115 7.97 14.84 -8.76
CA TYR A 115 8.24 13.92 -9.88
C TYR A 115 7.92 14.54 -11.26
N ASP A 116 7.09 15.58 -11.31
CA ASP A 116 6.85 16.39 -12.50
C ASP A 116 6.55 17.85 -12.12
N TRP A 117 7.54 18.73 -12.33
CA TRP A 117 7.44 20.15 -11.97
C TRP A 117 6.28 20.89 -12.65
N LYS A 118 5.72 20.35 -13.74
CA LYS A 118 4.60 20.94 -14.49
C LYS A 118 3.24 20.59 -13.91
N LYS A 119 3.16 19.67 -12.95
CA LYS A 119 1.91 19.10 -12.43
C LYS A 119 1.72 19.27 -10.92
N PRO A 120 2.08 20.42 -10.31
CA PRO A 120 2.01 20.56 -8.85
C PRO A 120 0.59 20.52 -8.28
N PHE A 121 -0.45 20.61 -9.11
CA PHE A 121 -1.84 20.72 -8.68
C PHE A 121 -2.73 19.55 -9.10
N ASP A 122 -2.16 18.49 -9.68
CA ASP A 122 -2.95 17.36 -10.20
C ASP A 122 -3.78 16.69 -9.10
N TYR A 123 -3.17 16.45 -7.93
CA TYR A 123 -3.84 15.90 -6.75
C TYR A 123 -4.81 16.88 -6.05
N LEU A 124 -4.80 18.17 -6.42
CA LEU A 124 -5.81 19.13 -5.96
C LEU A 124 -7.01 19.25 -6.91
N LYS A 125 -6.95 18.63 -8.10
CA LYS A 125 -7.94 18.79 -9.18
C LYS A 125 -8.60 17.46 -9.56
N GLU A 126 -9.06 16.71 -8.57
CA GLU A 126 -9.54 15.33 -8.77
C GLU A 126 -11.03 15.20 -9.11
N LEU A 127 -11.85 16.24 -8.96
CA LEU A 127 -13.31 16.14 -9.16
C LEU A 127 -13.69 15.62 -10.55
N GLN A 128 -13.00 16.08 -11.60
CA GLN A 128 -13.22 15.58 -12.97
C GLN A 128 -12.72 14.14 -13.17
N VAL A 129 -11.72 13.73 -12.39
CA VAL A 129 -11.19 12.37 -12.39
C VAL A 129 -12.26 11.40 -11.86
N PHE A 130 -12.97 11.75 -10.78
CA PHE A 130 -14.07 10.92 -10.26
C PHE A 130 -15.19 10.74 -11.30
N GLU A 131 -15.61 11.78 -12.01
CA GLU A 131 -16.61 11.66 -13.09
C GLU A 131 -16.13 10.74 -14.22
N THR A 132 -14.86 10.88 -14.63
CA THR A 132 -14.24 9.99 -15.62
C THR A 132 -14.22 8.54 -15.14
N LEU A 133 -13.92 8.32 -13.85
CA LEU A 133 -13.89 6.99 -13.25
C LEU A 133 -15.29 6.36 -13.16
N LYS A 134 -16.34 7.14 -12.89
CA LYS A 134 -17.74 6.67 -12.92
C LYS A 134 -18.15 6.14 -14.30
N GLN A 135 -17.70 6.80 -15.36
CA GLN A 135 -17.91 6.33 -16.74
C GLN A 135 -17.09 5.06 -17.03
N LYS A 136 -15.81 5.05 -16.64
CA LYS A 136 -14.94 3.87 -16.80
C LYS A 136 -15.40 2.65 -16.00
N ALA A 137 -16.06 2.84 -14.86
CA ALA A 137 -16.65 1.78 -14.06
C ALA A 137 -17.81 1.04 -14.77
N GLN A 138 -18.35 1.60 -15.85
CA GLN A 138 -19.37 0.93 -16.67
C GLN A 138 -18.76 -0.01 -17.72
N THR A 139 -17.46 0.13 -17.99
CA THR A 139 -16.71 -0.67 -18.96
C THR A 139 -15.85 -1.70 -18.24
N ASN A 140 -14.99 -2.42 -18.97
CA ASN A 140 -14.04 -3.38 -18.42
C ASN A 140 -12.69 -2.74 -18.00
N TYR A 141 -12.67 -1.43 -17.75
CA TYR A 141 -11.44 -0.68 -17.47
C TYR A 141 -10.69 -1.22 -16.25
N PHE A 142 -11.40 -1.49 -15.16
CA PHE A 142 -10.77 -1.94 -13.91
C PHE A 142 -10.27 -3.39 -14.01
N GLU A 143 -10.98 -4.25 -14.71
CA GLU A 143 -10.57 -5.62 -15.02
C GLU A 143 -9.30 -5.63 -15.89
N GLN A 144 -9.21 -4.71 -16.86
CA GLN A 144 -7.99 -4.53 -17.65
C GLN A 144 -6.81 -4.06 -16.81
N LEU A 145 -7.02 -3.20 -15.81
CA LEU A 145 -5.97 -2.79 -14.87
C LEU A 145 -5.49 -3.98 -14.04
N ILE A 146 -6.39 -4.78 -13.49
CA ILE A 146 -6.03 -6.02 -12.75
C ILE A 146 -5.21 -6.94 -13.65
N ARG A 147 -5.71 -7.23 -14.86
CA ARG A 147 -5.03 -8.11 -15.81
C ARG A 147 -3.62 -7.63 -16.14
N LYS A 148 -3.48 -6.36 -16.51
CA LYS A 148 -2.21 -5.80 -16.96
C LYS A 148 -1.19 -5.63 -15.83
N TRP A 149 -1.61 -5.05 -14.71
CA TRP A 149 -0.67 -4.54 -13.71
C TRP A 149 -0.55 -5.41 -12.46
N LEU A 150 -1.53 -6.27 -12.16
CA LEU A 150 -1.48 -7.18 -11.01
C LEU A 150 -1.20 -8.62 -11.42
N LEU A 151 -1.79 -9.11 -12.52
CA LEU A 151 -1.66 -10.51 -12.95
C LEU A 151 -0.49 -10.76 -13.93
N GLN A 152 -0.24 -9.83 -14.84
CA GLN A 152 0.76 -9.95 -15.92
C GLN A 152 2.03 -9.15 -15.67
N ASN A 153 2.09 -8.38 -14.59
CA ASN A 153 3.26 -7.58 -14.25
C ASN A 153 4.37 -8.48 -13.68
N PRO A 154 5.53 -8.59 -14.35
CA PRO A 154 6.65 -9.39 -13.84
C PRO A 154 7.38 -8.72 -12.67
N HIS A 155 7.15 -7.42 -12.43
CA HIS A 155 7.80 -6.66 -11.38
C HIS A 155 7.05 -6.81 -10.05
N ALA A 156 7.24 -7.96 -9.41
CA ALA A 156 6.61 -8.33 -8.14
C ALA A 156 7.65 -8.93 -7.17
N ALA A 157 7.42 -8.73 -5.88
CA ALA A 157 8.20 -9.33 -4.81
C ALA A 157 7.27 -10.00 -3.78
N VAL A 158 7.72 -11.12 -3.23
CA VAL A 158 7.04 -11.83 -2.14
C VAL A 158 7.96 -11.82 -0.94
N VAL A 159 7.50 -11.22 0.16
CA VAL A 159 8.28 -11.06 1.39
C VAL A 159 7.57 -11.79 2.52
N THR A 160 8.30 -12.65 3.22
CA THR A 160 7.83 -13.37 4.41
C THR A 160 8.60 -12.88 5.64
N LEU A 161 7.89 -12.34 6.63
CA LEU A 161 8.48 -11.92 7.90
C LEU A 161 8.21 -12.98 8.96
N VAL A 162 9.23 -13.79 9.24
CA VAL A 162 9.14 -14.91 10.19
C VAL A 162 9.79 -14.51 11.52
N PRO A 163 9.06 -14.55 12.66
CA PRO A 163 9.63 -14.19 13.94
C PRO A 163 10.74 -15.16 14.35
N LYS A 164 11.92 -14.64 14.69
CA LYS A 164 13.05 -15.41 15.20
C LYS A 164 13.26 -15.13 16.68
N ARG A 165 13.10 -16.16 17.52
CA ARG A 165 13.37 -16.06 18.96
C ARG A 165 14.83 -15.64 19.19
N GLY A 166 15.03 -14.63 20.03
CA GLY A 166 16.36 -14.11 20.37
C GLY A 166 16.97 -13.13 19.35
N LEU A 167 16.29 -12.80 18.24
CA LEU A 167 16.80 -11.86 17.25
C LEU A 167 17.13 -10.48 17.85
N ALA A 168 16.29 -9.97 18.75
CA ALA A 168 16.54 -8.70 19.43
C ALA A 168 17.86 -8.73 20.24
N ALA A 169 18.05 -9.76 21.08
CA ALA A 169 19.27 -9.91 21.85
C ALA A 169 20.53 -10.06 20.96
N GLU A 170 20.41 -10.73 19.82
CA GLU A 170 21.49 -10.83 18.82
C GLU A 170 21.83 -9.45 18.23
N GLN A 171 20.82 -8.64 17.89
CA GLN A 171 20.99 -7.29 17.37
C GLN A 171 21.59 -6.33 18.41
N ASP A 172 21.16 -6.43 19.67
CA ASP A 172 21.71 -5.63 20.77
C ASP A 172 23.18 -5.95 21.01
N ALA A 173 23.53 -7.24 21.05
CA ALA A 173 24.93 -7.66 21.20
C ALA A 173 25.81 -7.19 20.02
N ARG A 174 25.28 -7.23 18.79
CA ARG A 174 25.97 -6.73 17.59
C ARG A 174 26.18 -5.22 17.67
N THR A 175 25.16 -4.48 18.09
CA THR A 175 25.23 -3.02 18.26
C THR A 175 26.22 -2.65 19.36
N ALA A 176 26.18 -3.33 20.51
CA ALA A 176 27.11 -3.11 21.62
C ALA A 176 28.57 -3.34 21.20
N ARG A 177 28.85 -4.41 20.44
CA ARG A 177 30.19 -4.68 19.89
C ARG A 177 30.64 -3.58 18.94
N ARG A 178 29.80 -3.19 17.97
CA ARG A 178 30.11 -2.11 17.03
C ARG A 178 30.40 -0.78 17.74
N LEU A 179 29.62 -0.46 18.78
CA LEU A 179 29.83 0.75 19.57
C LEU A 179 31.11 0.67 20.41
N ALA A 180 31.44 -0.49 20.98
CA ALA A 180 32.68 -0.69 21.74
C ALA A 180 33.91 -0.56 20.84
N GLU A 181 33.89 -1.18 19.65
CA GLU A 181 34.94 -1.06 18.63
C GLU A 181 35.11 0.40 18.17
N LYS A 182 33.98 1.06 17.88
CA LYS A 182 34.01 2.48 17.50
C LYS A 182 34.60 3.33 18.63
N LYS A 183 34.19 3.13 19.88
CA LYS A 183 34.74 3.86 21.03
C LYS A 183 36.24 3.62 21.19
N ALA A 184 36.70 2.38 21.04
CA ALA A 184 38.12 2.03 21.13
C ALA A 184 38.98 2.68 20.03
N SER A 185 38.38 3.00 18.87
CA SER A 185 39.06 3.69 17.77
C SER A 185 39.17 5.22 17.92
N LEU A 186 38.50 5.81 18.91
CA LEU A 186 38.46 7.27 19.08
C LEU A 186 39.61 7.77 19.95
N THR A 187 40.13 8.95 19.59
CA THR A 187 41.08 9.71 20.41
C THR A 187 40.39 10.40 21.58
N PRO A 188 41.12 10.80 22.64
CA PRO A 188 40.56 11.55 23.76
C PRO A 188 39.82 12.83 23.34
N ASP A 189 40.34 13.57 22.36
CA ASP A 189 39.73 14.80 21.86
C ASP A 189 38.39 14.51 21.16
N GLN A 190 38.34 13.48 20.31
CA GLN A 190 37.09 13.03 19.67
C GLN A 190 36.06 12.54 20.69
N ILE A 191 36.49 11.88 21.76
CA ILE A 191 35.61 11.48 22.85
C ILE A 191 35.06 12.72 23.56
N SER A 192 35.89 13.73 23.82
CA SER A 192 35.47 14.97 24.46
C SER A 192 34.48 15.78 23.60
N GLU A 193 34.59 15.73 22.27
CA GLU A 193 33.61 16.37 21.37
C GLU A 193 32.25 15.68 21.37
N ILE A 194 32.20 14.35 21.52
CA ILE A 194 30.94 13.59 21.55
C ILE A 194 30.18 13.75 22.87
N ILE A 195 30.90 13.98 23.98
CA ILE A 195 30.31 14.10 25.32
C ILE A 195 29.77 15.53 25.59
N LYS A 196 30.23 16.53 24.83
CA LYS A 196 29.72 17.91 24.89
C LYS A 196 28.27 18.01 24.42
#